data_AF-A0A8C5MTJ2-F1
#
_entry.id   AF-A0A8C5MTJ2-F1
#
_cell.length_a   1.000
_cell.length_b   1.000
_cell.length_c   1.000
_cell.angle_alpha   90.00
_cell.angle_beta   90.00
_cell.angle_gamma   90.00
#
_symmetry.space_group_name_H-M   'P 1'
#
loop_
_entity.id
_entity.type
_entity.pdbx_description
1 polymer ?
#
loop_
_entity_poly.entity_id
_entity_poly.type
_entity_poly.pdbx_seq_one_letter_code
_entity_poly.pdbx_strand_id
1 'polypeptide(L)'
;RWPENCGSCSLETSGGPEFEIPHGTAQKQIRFAEGSGSSNDTDKESKGSGSPVLEVPEDPVQEIGPQLKLLPMNDQIRELQTIIRDRTTSRGDFVFSADRLIRLVVEEGLNQLPYTECTVTTPTGYKYEGVKFEKGNCGVSIMRSGEAMEQGLRDCCRSIRIGKILIQSDEETQRAKVYYAKFPPDIYRRKVLLMYPILSTGNTVIEAVKVLIEHGVQPSCIIILSLFSTPHGAISIIQEFPDITILTTEVHPVAPTHFGQKYFGTD
;
A
#
# COMPACT_ATOMS: atom_id res chain seq x y z
N ARG A 1 14.90 -23.66 -40.16
CA ARG A 1 15.09 -23.36 -41.60
C ARG A 1 14.74 -21.89 -41.84
N TRP A 2 15.72 -21.02 -41.60
CA TRP A 2 15.86 -19.63 -42.07
C TRP A 2 17.38 -19.42 -42.23
N PRO A 3 17.85 -18.68 -43.25
CA PRO A 3 19.17 -18.92 -43.85
C PRO A 3 20.29 -18.04 -43.27
N GLU A 4 21.49 -18.60 -43.34
CA GLU A 4 22.80 -18.01 -43.05
C GLU A 4 23.32 -17.18 -44.25
N ASN A 5 24.33 -16.35 -43.95
CA ASN A 5 25.27 -15.63 -44.82
C ASN A 5 24.95 -14.19 -45.27
N CYS A 6 25.69 -13.26 -44.66
CA CYS A 6 26.61 -12.29 -45.29
C CYS A 6 27.22 -11.50 -44.12
N GLY A 7 28.50 -11.18 -43.99
CA GLY A 7 29.70 -11.24 -44.81
C GLY A 7 30.72 -10.38 -44.04
N SER A 8 31.93 -10.88 -43.90
CA SER A 8 33.06 -10.24 -43.20
C SER A 8 33.41 -8.86 -43.76
N CYS A 9 33.64 -7.87 -42.90
CA CYS A 9 34.44 -6.70 -43.25
C CYS A 9 35.20 -6.18 -42.01
N SER A 10 36.52 -6.37 -42.02
CA SER A 10 37.48 -5.79 -41.08
C SER A 10 37.90 -4.41 -41.58
N LEU A 11 38.05 -3.43 -40.70
CA LEU A 11 38.93 -2.26 -40.90
C LEU A 11 39.18 -1.55 -39.56
N GLU A 12 40.46 -1.23 -39.33
CA GLU A 12 41.04 -0.65 -38.12
C GLU A 12 40.88 0.88 -38.03
N THR A 13 40.75 1.34 -36.77
CA THR A 13 41.22 2.58 -36.10
C THR A 13 41.26 3.94 -36.83
N SER A 14 40.60 4.96 -36.23
CA SER A 14 41.24 6.23 -35.82
C SER A 14 40.29 7.20 -35.05
N GLY A 15 40.66 7.54 -33.82
CA GLY A 15 40.62 8.87 -33.15
C GLY A 15 39.38 9.80 -33.14
N GLY A 16 38.74 9.91 -31.95
CA GLY A 16 38.22 11.12 -31.25
C GLY A 16 37.24 12.12 -31.91
N PRO A 17 36.57 13.02 -31.15
CA PRO A 17 36.76 13.36 -29.73
C PRO A 17 35.51 13.19 -28.83
N GLU A 18 35.77 13.26 -27.52
CA GLU A 18 34.81 13.37 -26.41
C GLU A 18 33.88 14.58 -26.56
N PHE A 19 32.62 14.41 -26.16
CA PHE A 19 31.68 15.51 -25.95
C PHE A 19 31.19 15.49 -24.50
N GLU A 20 31.64 16.49 -23.74
CA GLU A 20 31.25 16.76 -22.36
C GLU A 20 29.81 17.28 -22.26
N ILE A 21 29.19 16.95 -21.14
CA ILE A 21 27.82 17.29 -20.73
C ILE A 21 27.83 18.66 -20.02
N PRO A 22 27.00 19.65 -20.40
CA PRO A 22 26.77 20.81 -19.56
C PRO A 22 25.68 20.53 -18.51
N HIS A 23 26.07 20.49 -17.25
CA HIS A 23 25.17 20.66 -16.10
C HIS A 23 24.53 22.05 -16.14
N GLY A 24 23.21 22.11 -16.36
CA GLY A 24 22.40 23.32 -16.28
C GLY A 24 21.38 23.21 -15.15
N THR A 25 21.76 23.68 -13.95
CA THR A 25 20.89 23.76 -12.77
C THR A 25 19.93 24.94 -12.91
N ALA A 26 18.68 24.68 -13.31
CA ALA A 26 17.63 25.71 -13.32
C ALA A 26 16.89 25.72 -11.96
N GLN A 27 17.44 26.43 -10.98
CA GLN A 27 16.75 26.78 -9.74
C GLN A 27 15.74 27.89 -10.00
N LYS A 28 14.45 27.55 -9.96
CA LYS A 28 13.36 28.53 -10.04
C LYS A 28 13.18 29.17 -8.66
N GLN A 29 13.76 30.36 -8.50
CA GLN A 29 13.72 31.17 -7.28
C GLN A 29 12.34 31.84 -7.15
N ILE A 30 11.54 31.44 -6.16
CA ILE A 30 10.28 32.11 -5.81
C ILE A 30 10.63 33.26 -4.86
N ARG A 31 10.40 34.50 -5.33
CA ARG A 31 10.59 35.73 -4.56
C ARG A 31 9.49 35.87 -3.51
N PHE A 32 9.86 35.98 -2.24
CA PHE A 32 8.99 36.51 -1.19
C PHE A 32 9.07 38.04 -1.23
N ALA A 33 7.92 38.70 -1.27
CA ALA A 33 7.81 40.15 -1.13
C ALA A 33 7.71 40.49 0.37
N GLU A 34 8.68 41.20 0.90
CA GLU A 34 8.58 41.87 2.19
C GLU A 34 7.77 43.17 2.02
N GLY A 35 6.77 43.35 2.89
CA GLY A 35 6.02 44.59 3.05
C GLY A 35 5.87 44.88 4.53
N SER A 36 6.56 45.91 5.00
CA SER A 36 6.49 46.45 6.35
C SER A 36 5.38 47.51 6.47
N GLY A 37 4.74 47.61 7.64
CA GLY A 37 3.86 48.73 7.98
C GLY A 37 2.78 48.40 9.02
N SER A 38 2.98 48.88 10.24
CA SER A 38 2.15 48.72 11.45
C SER A 38 0.85 49.54 11.46
N SER A 39 -0.19 49.07 12.15
CA SER A 39 -0.83 49.75 13.31
C SER A 39 -2.06 49.00 13.84
N ASN A 40 -2.22 49.02 15.17
CA ASN A 40 -3.27 48.41 15.98
C ASN A 40 -4.71 48.80 15.59
N ASP A 41 -5.65 47.88 15.75
CA ASP A 41 -6.91 48.15 16.45
C ASP A 41 -7.53 46.86 17.03
N THR A 42 -7.94 46.97 18.29
CA THR A 42 -8.67 45.97 19.08
C THR A 42 -10.14 45.91 18.66
N ASP A 43 -10.69 44.71 18.46
CA ASP A 43 -12.10 44.45 18.76
C ASP A 43 -12.40 42.97 19.07
N LYS A 44 -13.30 42.79 20.02
CA LYS A 44 -13.64 41.56 20.74
C LYS A 44 -14.56 40.61 19.97
N GLU A 45 -14.28 39.32 20.14
CA GLU A 45 -15.16 38.14 20.20
C GLU A 45 -16.38 38.04 19.26
N SER A 46 -16.32 37.02 18.38
CA SER A 46 -17.40 36.04 18.29
C SER A 46 -16.79 34.63 18.14
N LYS A 47 -17.01 33.78 19.15
CA LYS A 47 -16.59 32.37 19.16
C LYS A 47 -17.49 31.58 18.22
N GLY A 48 -17.03 31.35 16.99
CA GLY A 48 -17.52 30.28 16.13
C GLY A 48 -16.85 28.97 16.54
N SER A 49 -17.66 27.96 16.83
CA SER A 49 -17.23 26.59 17.15
C SER A 49 -16.48 25.97 15.97
N GLY A 50 -15.16 26.13 15.94
CA GLY A 50 -14.30 25.38 15.04
C GLY A 50 -14.25 23.92 15.49
N SER A 51 -14.65 22.99 14.60
CA SER A 51 -14.29 21.59 14.74
C SER A 51 -12.77 21.48 14.94
N PRO A 52 -12.27 20.59 15.82
CA PRO A 52 -10.83 20.44 15.99
C PRO A 52 -10.24 20.06 14.63
N VAL A 53 -9.31 20.88 14.14
CA VAL A 53 -8.50 20.53 12.98
C VAL A 53 -7.74 19.29 13.40
N LEU A 54 -8.12 18.14 12.83
CA LEU A 54 -7.43 16.88 13.08
C LEU A 54 -6.05 17.01 12.44
N GLU A 55 -5.04 17.28 13.26
CA GLU A 55 -3.66 17.39 12.82
C GLU A 55 -3.20 16.06 12.22
N VAL A 56 -2.70 16.12 10.98
CA VAL A 56 -2.02 14.98 10.35
C VAL A 56 -0.61 14.95 10.93
N PRO A 57 -0.13 13.81 11.45
CA PRO A 57 1.24 13.70 11.95
C PRO A 57 2.25 14.17 10.89
N GLU A 58 3.20 15.02 11.28
CA GLU A 58 4.23 15.54 10.36
C GLU A 58 5.14 14.42 9.84
N ASP A 59 5.34 13.35 10.62
CA ASP A 59 5.94 12.07 10.19
C ASP A 59 5.27 10.86 10.89
N PRO A 60 4.26 10.23 10.27
CA PRO A 60 3.56 9.11 10.87
C PRO A 60 4.44 7.87 11.10
N VAL A 61 5.54 7.70 10.35
CA VAL A 61 6.44 6.55 10.53
C VAL A 61 7.26 6.70 11.81
N GLN A 62 7.70 7.93 12.11
CA GLN A 62 8.46 8.22 13.32
C GLN A 62 7.62 8.08 14.60
N GLU A 63 6.33 8.42 14.56
CA GLU A 63 5.43 8.32 15.71
C GLU A 63 4.90 6.90 15.94
N ILE A 64 4.61 6.16 14.88
CA ILE A 64 3.94 4.85 14.98
C ILE A 64 4.95 3.70 15.11
N GLY A 65 6.09 3.80 14.43
CA GLY A 65 7.18 2.83 14.51
C GLY A 65 7.53 2.14 13.19
N PRO A 66 8.65 1.38 13.17
CA PRO A 66 9.25 0.81 11.95
C PRO A 66 8.39 -0.30 11.28
N GLN A 67 7.39 -0.82 11.99
CA GLN A 67 6.42 -1.79 11.48
C GLN A 67 5.49 -1.19 10.42
N LEU A 68 5.27 0.13 10.47
CA LEU A 68 4.47 0.85 9.50
C LEU A 68 5.33 1.22 8.28
N LYS A 69 4.91 0.72 7.11
CA LYS A 69 5.50 1.04 5.81
C LYS A 69 4.49 1.84 5.00
N LEU A 70 4.94 2.97 4.47
CA LEU A 70 4.16 3.82 3.59
C LEU A 70 4.64 3.66 2.16
N LEU A 71 3.68 3.56 1.23
CA LEU A 71 4.02 3.69 -0.18
C LEU A 71 4.57 5.11 -0.46
N PRO A 72 5.63 5.25 -1.26
CA PRO A 72 6.15 6.56 -1.64
C PRO A 72 5.06 7.41 -2.29
N MET A 73 4.69 8.52 -1.64
CA MET A 73 3.63 9.39 -2.11
C MET A 73 4.07 10.13 -3.38
N ASN A 74 3.26 10.03 -4.44
CA ASN A 74 3.40 10.81 -5.66
C ASN A 74 2.04 11.38 -6.09
N ASP A 75 2.03 12.28 -7.08
CA ASP A 75 0.80 12.96 -7.51
C ASP A 75 -0.23 11.99 -8.10
N GLN A 76 0.20 10.85 -8.66
CA GLN A 76 -0.71 9.81 -9.15
C GLN A 76 -1.44 9.10 -8.00
N ILE A 77 -0.75 8.73 -6.92
CA ILE A 77 -1.38 8.15 -5.73
C ILE A 77 -2.34 9.16 -5.10
N ARG A 78 -1.95 10.43 -5.02
CA ARG A 78 -2.79 11.50 -4.48
C ARG A 78 -4.06 11.72 -5.29
N GLU A 79 -3.97 11.67 -6.62
CA GLU A 79 -5.12 11.73 -7.52
C GLU A 79 -6.10 10.56 -7.27
N LEU A 80 -5.58 9.33 -7.21
CA LEU A 80 -6.39 8.14 -6.92
C LEU A 80 -7.11 8.25 -5.57
N GLN A 81 -6.39 8.67 -4.52
CA GLN A 81 -6.96 8.92 -3.19
C GLN A 81 -8.03 10.02 -3.22
N THR A 82 -7.81 11.08 -4.00
CA THR A 82 -8.78 12.19 -4.17
C THR A 82 -10.08 11.68 -4.78
N ILE A 83 -10.01 10.88 -5.84
CA ILE A 83 -11.19 10.29 -6.50
C ILE A 83 -11.94 9.34 -5.54
N ILE A 84 -11.21 8.50 -4.80
CA ILE A 84 -11.80 7.56 -3.84
C ILE A 84 -12.50 8.32 -2.69
N ARG A 85 -11.95 9.47 -2.26
CA ARG A 85 -12.51 10.27 -1.16
C ARG A 85 -13.66 11.17 -1.60
N ASP A 86 -13.76 11.51 -2.88
CA ASP A 86 -14.79 12.41 -3.38
C ASP A 86 -16.18 11.76 -3.35
N ARG A 87 -17.11 12.47 -2.70
CA ARG A 87 -18.52 12.10 -2.60
C ARG A 87 -19.21 12.09 -3.97
N THR A 88 -18.81 12.98 -4.89
CA THR A 88 -19.47 13.17 -6.18
C THR A 88 -19.01 12.18 -7.26
N THR A 89 -17.88 11.50 -7.01
CA THR A 89 -17.30 10.50 -7.91
C THR A 89 -18.28 9.35 -8.17
N SER A 90 -18.43 8.98 -9.45
CA SER A 90 -19.28 7.88 -9.89
C SER A 90 -18.76 6.53 -9.37
N ARG A 91 -19.63 5.52 -9.24
CA ARG A 91 -19.18 4.18 -8.84
C ARG A 91 -18.14 3.60 -9.80
N GLY A 92 -18.28 3.83 -11.10
CA GLY A 92 -17.34 3.34 -12.11
C GLY A 92 -15.93 3.89 -11.91
N ASP A 93 -15.82 5.21 -11.75
CA ASP A 93 -14.54 5.88 -11.54
C ASP A 93 -13.93 5.55 -10.17
N PHE A 94 -14.78 5.36 -9.15
CA PHE A 94 -14.37 4.90 -7.83
C PHE A 94 -13.72 3.51 -7.89
N VAL A 95 -14.40 2.53 -8.50
CA VAL A 95 -13.87 1.16 -8.62
C VAL A 95 -12.60 1.15 -9.45
N PHE A 96 -12.58 1.86 -10.58
CA PHE A 96 -11.39 1.99 -11.43
C PHE A 96 -10.19 2.56 -10.66
N SER A 97 -10.39 3.64 -9.91
CA SER A 97 -9.33 4.28 -9.13
C SER A 97 -8.90 3.42 -7.94
N ALA A 98 -9.84 2.75 -7.27
CA ALA A 98 -9.57 1.82 -6.19
C ALA A 98 -8.73 0.63 -6.68
N ASP A 99 -9.08 0.02 -7.81
CA ASP A 99 -8.33 -1.11 -8.39
C ASP A 99 -6.90 -0.71 -8.76
N ARG A 100 -6.72 0.50 -9.32
CA ARG A 100 -5.38 1.04 -9.59
C ARG A 100 -4.57 1.22 -8.32
N LEU A 101 -5.17 1.77 -7.26
CA LEU A 101 -4.48 1.96 -5.98
C LEU A 101 -4.14 0.62 -5.30
N ILE A 102 -5.08 -0.34 -5.34
CA ILE A 102 -4.89 -1.71 -4.86
C ILE A 102 -3.70 -2.36 -5.57
N ARG A 103 -3.59 -2.22 -6.89
CA ARG A 103 -2.47 -2.79 -7.65
C ARG A 103 -1.12 -2.29 -7.12
N LEU A 104 -1.00 -0.99 -6.85
CA LEU A 104 0.23 -0.40 -6.32
C LEU A 104 0.58 -0.97 -4.94
N VAL A 105 -0.40 -1.06 -4.03
CA VAL A 105 -0.20 -1.62 -2.68
C VAL A 105 0.16 -3.10 -2.74
N VAL A 106 -0.48 -3.85 -3.62
CA VAL A 106 -0.21 -5.29 -3.77
C VAL A 106 1.20 -5.52 -4.30
N GLU A 107 1.64 -4.80 -5.34
CA GLU A 107 3.00 -4.93 -5.86
C GLU A 107 4.04 -4.60 -4.78
N GLU A 108 3.83 -3.53 -4.02
CA GLU A 108 4.71 -3.19 -2.92
C GLU A 108 4.64 -4.23 -1.78
N GLY A 109 3.48 -4.82 -1.52
CA GLY A 109 3.31 -5.91 -0.57
C GLY A 109 4.07 -7.18 -0.98
N LEU A 110 4.14 -7.47 -2.28
CA LEU A 110 4.91 -8.59 -2.82
C LEU A 110 6.42 -8.34 -2.71
N ASN A 111 6.89 -7.09 -2.81
CA ASN A 111 8.30 -6.74 -2.58
C ASN A 111 8.79 -7.04 -1.16
N GLN A 112 7.88 -7.14 -0.19
CA GLN A 112 8.21 -7.47 1.20
C GLN A 112 8.39 -8.99 1.44
N LEU A 113 8.21 -9.82 0.41
CA LEU A 113 8.35 -11.27 0.49
C LEU A 113 9.81 -11.72 0.27
N PRO A 114 10.22 -12.83 0.88
CA PRO A 114 11.58 -13.34 0.72
C PRO A 114 11.88 -13.74 -0.73
N TYR A 115 13.12 -13.49 -1.14
CA TYR A 115 13.66 -13.86 -2.45
C TYR A 115 15.05 -14.46 -2.32
N THR A 116 15.48 -15.13 -3.38
CA THR A 116 16.83 -15.66 -3.54
C THR A 116 17.47 -15.07 -4.79
N GLU A 117 18.77 -14.81 -4.75
CA GLU A 117 19.52 -14.39 -5.93
C GLU A 117 19.63 -15.54 -6.93
N CYS A 118 19.59 -15.21 -8.22
CA CYS A 118 19.75 -16.20 -9.28
C CYS A 118 20.41 -15.57 -10.51
N THR A 119 21.17 -16.38 -11.23
CA THR A 119 21.75 -15.98 -12.52
C THR A 119 21.03 -16.72 -13.64
N VAL A 120 20.50 -15.97 -14.60
CA VAL A 120 19.88 -16.52 -15.81
C VAL A 120 20.76 -16.26 -17.02
N THR A 121 20.62 -17.10 -18.05
CA THR A 121 21.29 -16.86 -19.34
C THR A 121 20.26 -16.26 -20.28
N THR A 122 20.53 -15.04 -20.74
CA THR A 122 19.66 -14.32 -21.67
C THR A 122 19.68 -14.96 -23.07
N PRO A 123 18.70 -14.67 -23.95
CA PRO A 123 18.71 -15.17 -25.32
C PRO A 123 19.96 -14.77 -26.14
N THR A 124 20.68 -13.73 -25.72
CA THR A 124 21.94 -13.28 -26.34
C THR A 124 23.19 -13.98 -25.76
N GLY A 125 23.02 -14.92 -24.83
CA GLY A 125 24.10 -15.65 -24.18
C GLY A 125 24.73 -14.93 -22.98
N TYR A 126 24.33 -13.69 -22.68
CA TYR A 126 24.82 -12.94 -21.52
C TYR A 126 24.24 -13.48 -20.21
N LYS A 127 25.05 -13.48 -19.14
CA LYS A 127 24.63 -13.85 -17.78
C LYS A 127 24.02 -12.64 -17.08
N TYR A 128 22.73 -12.73 -16.74
CA TYR A 128 22.01 -11.69 -16.01
C TYR A 128 21.82 -12.11 -14.56
N GLU A 129 22.25 -11.26 -13.63
CA GLU A 129 22.03 -11.42 -12.20
C GLU A 129 20.69 -10.81 -11.82
N GLY A 130 19.81 -11.61 -11.24
CA GLY A 130 18.48 -11.19 -10.84
C GLY A 130 18.02 -11.91 -9.57
N VAL A 131 16.72 -11.81 -9.29
CA VAL A 131 16.12 -12.36 -8.08
C VAL A 131 14.93 -13.25 -8.40
N LYS A 132 14.66 -14.19 -7.50
CA LYS A 132 13.53 -15.10 -7.58
C LYS A 132 12.84 -15.19 -6.23
N PHE A 133 11.59 -14.75 -6.18
CA PHE A 133 10.75 -14.84 -4.98
C PHE A 133 10.50 -16.29 -4.56
N GLU A 134 10.50 -16.52 -3.26
CA GLU A 134 10.22 -17.82 -2.69
C GLU A 134 8.75 -18.21 -2.87
N LYS A 135 8.51 -19.52 -3.01
CA LYS A 135 7.16 -20.08 -3.03
C LYS A 135 6.68 -20.27 -1.59
N GLY A 136 5.37 -20.21 -1.40
CA GLY A 136 4.77 -20.46 -0.09
C GLY A 136 3.86 -19.34 0.40
N ASN A 137 3.70 -18.26 -0.33
CA ASN A 137 2.88 -17.14 0.10
C ASN A 137 1.37 -17.43 -0.10
N CYS A 138 0.52 -16.81 0.70
CA CYS A 138 -0.93 -16.80 0.49
C CYS A 138 -1.53 -15.45 0.85
N GLY A 139 -2.64 -15.10 0.19
CA GLY A 139 -3.49 -13.99 0.59
C GLY A 139 -4.53 -14.46 1.60
N VAL A 140 -4.94 -13.57 2.51
CA VAL A 140 -6.11 -13.76 3.35
C VAL A 140 -6.95 -12.50 3.26
N SER A 141 -8.19 -12.60 2.79
CA SER A 141 -9.11 -11.46 2.75
C SER A 141 -10.02 -11.46 3.98
N ILE A 142 -10.17 -10.28 4.60
CA ILE A 142 -11.21 -10.07 5.62
C ILE A 142 -12.47 -9.62 4.90
N MET A 143 -13.51 -10.43 4.96
CA MET A 143 -14.80 -10.14 4.33
C MET A 143 -15.51 -8.98 5.05
N ARG A 144 -16.19 -8.08 4.33
CA ARG A 144 -16.40 -8.08 2.87
C ARG A 144 -15.40 -7.19 2.10
N SER A 145 -14.94 -6.08 2.69
CA SER A 145 -14.10 -5.10 1.99
C SER A 145 -12.74 -5.62 1.56
N GLY A 146 -12.14 -6.58 2.26
CA GLY A 146 -10.90 -7.24 1.88
C GLY A 146 -11.00 -8.00 0.54
N GLU A 147 -12.19 -8.40 0.12
CA GLU A 147 -12.39 -9.10 -1.15
C GLU A 147 -12.11 -8.22 -2.36
N ALA A 148 -12.24 -6.89 -2.23
CA ALA A 148 -11.90 -5.94 -3.28
C ALA A 148 -10.43 -6.08 -3.73
N MET A 149 -9.53 -6.47 -2.82
CA MET A 149 -8.10 -6.58 -3.10
C MET A 149 -7.70 -7.92 -3.72
N GLU A 150 -8.59 -8.92 -3.71
CA GLU A 150 -8.27 -10.27 -4.20
C GLU A 150 -7.94 -10.26 -5.70
N GLN A 151 -8.64 -9.44 -6.49
CA GLN A 151 -8.42 -9.39 -7.93
C GLN A 151 -7.04 -8.81 -8.23
N GLY A 152 -6.68 -7.69 -7.59
CA GLY A 152 -5.33 -7.11 -7.71
C GLY A 152 -4.23 -8.10 -7.35
N LEU A 153 -4.44 -8.92 -6.30
CA LEU A 153 -3.49 -9.96 -5.91
C LEU A 153 -3.38 -11.09 -6.96
N ARG A 154 -4.50 -11.57 -7.51
CA ARG A 154 -4.50 -12.60 -8.56
C ARG A 154 -3.87 -12.11 -9.86
N ASP A 155 -4.03 -10.84 -10.18
CA ASP A 155 -3.45 -10.24 -11.38
C ASP A 155 -1.92 -10.10 -11.26
N CYS A 156 -1.37 -10.01 -10.05
CA CYS A 156 0.08 -10.05 -9.81
C CYS A 156 0.59 -11.49 -9.72
N CYS A 157 -0.15 -12.35 -9.03
CA CYS A 157 0.26 -13.71 -8.68
C CYS A 157 -0.82 -14.74 -9.03
N ARG A 158 -0.79 -15.25 -10.27
CA ARG A 158 -1.83 -16.15 -10.80
C ARG A 158 -2.11 -17.42 -9.97
N SER A 159 -1.12 -17.94 -9.25
CA SER A 159 -1.23 -19.20 -8.49
C SER A 159 -1.30 -19.01 -6.98
N ILE A 160 -1.58 -17.80 -6.49
CA ILE A 160 -1.64 -17.54 -5.04
C ILE A 160 -2.92 -18.14 -4.44
N ARG A 161 -2.77 -18.82 -3.30
CA ARG A 161 -3.90 -19.33 -2.54
C ARG A 161 -4.52 -18.18 -1.74
N ILE A 162 -5.84 -18.13 -1.65
CA ILE A 162 -6.56 -17.10 -0.90
C ILE A 162 -7.42 -17.77 0.17
N GLY A 163 -7.14 -17.45 1.43
CA GLY A 163 -8.02 -17.74 2.56
C GLY A 163 -9.00 -16.59 2.80
N LYS A 164 -10.07 -16.85 3.56
CA LYS A 164 -11.08 -15.85 3.87
C LYS A 164 -11.47 -15.90 5.34
N ILE A 165 -11.70 -14.74 5.94
CA ILE A 165 -12.20 -14.59 7.30
C ILE A 165 -13.43 -13.67 7.27
N LEU A 166 -14.54 -14.09 7.87
CA LEU A 166 -15.71 -13.25 8.13
C LEU A 166 -15.68 -12.83 9.60
N ILE A 167 -15.52 -11.53 9.82
CA ILE A 167 -15.60 -10.93 11.15
C ILE A 167 -16.70 -9.90 11.10
N GLN A 168 -17.62 -9.98 12.06
CA GLN A 168 -18.69 -9.01 12.22
C GLN A 168 -18.75 -8.58 13.68
N SER A 169 -18.94 -7.29 13.88
CA SER A 169 -19.18 -6.74 15.20
C SER A 169 -20.61 -7.08 15.62
N ASP A 170 -20.73 -7.71 16.78
CA ASP A 170 -22.01 -7.98 17.41
C ASP A 170 -22.64 -6.64 17.86
N GLU A 171 -23.88 -6.39 17.45
CA GLU A 171 -24.55 -5.09 17.66
C GLU A 171 -24.82 -4.81 19.15
N GLU A 172 -25.04 -5.85 19.95
CA GLU A 172 -25.37 -5.73 21.38
C GLU A 172 -24.11 -5.57 22.24
N THR A 173 -23.06 -6.33 21.93
CA THR A 173 -21.85 -6.38 22.76
C THR A 173 -20.70 -5.53 22.21
N GLN A 174 -20.81 -5.04 20.98
CA GLN A 174 -19.76 -4.34 20.23
C GLN A 174 -18.45 -5.13 20.14
N ARG A 175 -18.50 -6.45 20.34
CA ARG A 175 -17.33 -7.34 20.21
C ARG A 175 -17.25 -7.88 18.80
N ALA A 176 -16.04 -7.91 18.25
CA ALA A 176 -15.78 -8.58 16.99
C ALA A 176 -15.91 -10.10 17.20
N LYS A 177 -16.74 -10.75 16.38
CA LYS A 177 -16.92 -12.21 16.41
C LYS A 177 -16.58 -12.80 15.05
N VAL A 178 -15.89 -13.95 15.09
CA VAL A 178 -15.50 -14.70 13.90
C VAL A 178 -16.65 -15.63 13.51
N TYR A 179 -17.24 -15.41 12.34
CA TYR A 179 -18.35 -16.22 11.83
C TYR A 179 -17.89 -17.30 10.85
N TYR A 180 -16.77 -17.06 10.17
CA TYR A 180 -16.23 -17.97 9.18
C TYR A 180 -14.73 -17.76 9.06
N ALA A 181 -13.97 -18.84 8.99
CA ALA A 181 -12.55 -18.81 8.70
C ALA A 181 -12.21 -20.04 7.85
N LYS A 182 -11.63 -19.83 6.67
CA LYS A 182 -11.18 -20.92 5.81
C LYS A 182 -9.85 -20.56 5.18
N PHE A 183 -8.85 -21.40 5.45
CA PHE A 183 -7.47 -21.18 5.06
C PHE A 183 -6.92 -22.34 4.24
N PRO A 184 -5.81 -22.14 3.51
CA PRO A 184 -4.99 -23.25 3.03
C PRO A 184 -4.59 -24.16 4.20
N PRO A 185 -4.60 -25.50 4.03
CA PRO A 185 -4.28 -26.43 5.12
C PRO A 185 -2.85 -26.30 5.65
N ASP A 186 -1.97 -25.68 4.88
CA ASP A 186 -0.56 -25.46 5.19
C ASP A 186 -0.24 -24.01 5.61
N ILE A 187 -1.24 -23.20 5.98
CA ILE A 187 -1.09 -21.76 6.27
C ILE A 187 -0.03 -21.46 7.35
N TYR A 188 0.12 -22.32 8.36
CA TYR A 188 1.09 -22.19 9.45
C TYR A 188 2.57 -22.09 8.99
N ARG A 189 2.88 -22.50 7.74
CA ARG A 189 4.23 -22.41 7.15
C ARG A 189 4.39 -21.29 6.12
N ARG A 190 3.35 -20.46 5.93
CA ARG A 190 3.25 -19.49 4.84
C ARG A 190 3.46 -18.06 5.33
N LYS A 191 3.95 -17.20 4.44
CA LYS A 191 3.79 -15.74 4.60
C LYS A 191 2.38 -15.36 4.17
N VAL A 192 1.71 -14.55 5.00
CA VAL A 192 0.31 -14.17 4.85
C VAL A 192 0.22 -12.70 4.48
N LEU A 193 -0.35 -12.41 3.32
CA LEU A 193 -0.78 -11.07 2.93
C LEU A 193 -2.23 -10.87 3.40
N LEU A 194 -2.41 -10.24 4.55
CA LEU A 194 -3.72 -9.98 5.15
C LEU A 194 -4.31 -8.70 4.53
N MET A 195 -5.35 -8.84 3.72
CA MET A 195 -5.91 -7.75 2.92
C MET A 195 -7.16 -7.16 3.60
N TYR A 196 -7.08 -5.86 3.91
CA TYR A 196 -8.20 -5.08 4.43
C TYR A 196 -8.03 -3.59 4.11
N PRO A 197 -8.84 -2.99 3.21
CA PRO A 197 -8.57 -1.65 2.67
C PRO A 197 -8.55 -0.50 3.67
N ILE A 198 -9.23 -0.62 4.82
CA ILE A 198 -9.48 0.48 5.77
C ILE A 198 -9.11 0.07 7.19
N LEU A 199 -8.04 0.64 7.75
CA LEU A 199 -7.67 0.49 9.16
C LEU A 199 -8.23 1.66 9.97
N SER A 200 -9.48 1.56 10.41
CA SER A 200 -10.11 2.61 11.24
C SER A 200 -9.72 2.50 12.71
N THR A 201 -10.29 1.55 13.46
CA THR A 201 -9.95 1.31 14.88
C THR A 201 -8.92 0.20 15.06
N GLY A 202 -8.66 -0.60 14.03
CA GLY A 202 -7.78 -1.77 14.11
C GLY A 202 -8.44 -3.04 14.66
N ASN A 203 -9.56 -2.95 15.40
CA ASN A 203 -10.21 -4.09 16.07
C ASN A 203 -10.49 -5.28 15.14
N THR A 204 -11.03 -5.04 13.95
CA THR A 204 -11.32 -6.10 12.97
C THR A 204 -10.06 -6.85 12.54
N VAL A 205 -8.96 -6.12 12.33
CA VAL A 205 -7.68 -6.71 11.93
C VAL A 205 -7.03 -7.42 13.09
N ILE A 206 -7.11 -6.86 14.31
CA ILE A 206 -6.63 -7.52 15.52
C ILE A 206 -7.29 -8.89 15.69
N GLU A 207 -8.61 -8.97 15.55
CA GLU A 207 -9.34 -10.23 15.66
C GLU A 207 -8.96 -11.20 14.52
N ALA A 208 -8.78 -10.70 13.30
CA ALA A 208 -8.30 -11.53 12.19
C ALA A 208 -6.91 -12.12 12.43
N VAL A 209 -6.00 -11.32 13.01
CA VAL A 209 -4.64 -11.77 13.35
C VAL A 209 -4.70 -12.81 14.48
N LYS A 210 -5.56 -12.66 15.48
CA LYS A 210 -5.79 -13.68 16.53
C LYS A 210 -6.20 -15.02 15.92
N VAL A 211 -7.16 -15.01 15.00
CA VAL A 211 -7.57 -16.24 14.28
C VAL A 211 -6.41 -16.86 13.52
N LEU A 212 -5.57 -16.06 12.84
CA LEU A 212 -4.41 -16.58 12.12
C LEU A 212 -3.39 -17.23 13.07
N ILE A 213 -3.16 -16.62 14.23
CA ILE A 213 -2.27 -17.15 15.28
C ILE A 213 -2.82 -18.47 15.84
N GLU A 214 -4.13 -18.55 16.08
CA GLU A 214 -4.79 -19.81 16.48
C GLU A 214 -4.60 -20.94 15.45
N HIS A 215 -4.43 -20.59 14.17
CA HIS A 215 -4.12 -21.52 13.09
C HIS A 215 -2.61 -21.74 12.89
N GLY A 216 -1.77 -21.30 13.84
CA GLY A 216 -0.33 -21.54 13.87
C GLY A 216 0.51 -20.57 13.04
N VAL A 217 -0.06 -19.46 12.57
CA VAL A 217 0.69 -18.43 11.84
C VAL A 217 1.42 -17.53 12.84
N GLN A 218 2.72 -17.33 12.64
CA GLN A 218 3.50 -16.40 13.47
C GLN A 218 3.22 -14.94 13.08
N PRO A 219 3.11 -14.00 14.03
CA PRO A 219 2.87 -12.58 13.72
C PRO A 219 3.89 -11.97 12.74
N SER A 220 5.17 -12.35 12.85
CA SER A 220 6.26 -11.94 11.93
C SER A 220 6.12 -12.46 10.49
N CYS A 221 5.17 -13.36 10.24
CA CYS A 221 4.83 -13.84 8.91
C CYS A 221 3.61 -13.15 8.30
N ILE A 222 2.97 -12.23 9.03
CA ILE A 222 1.78 -11.52 8.59
C ILE A 222 2.17 -10.12 8.12
N ILE A 223 1.76 -9.78 6.90
CA ILE A 223 1.89 -8.44 6.32
C ILE A 223 0.49 -7.95 6.03
N ILE A 224 0.06 -6.88 6.69
CA ILE A 224 -1.24 -6.26 6.49
C ILE A 224 -1.14 -5.33 5.29
N LEU A 225 -2.00 -5.54 4.30
CA LEU A 225 -2.16 -4.66 3.14
C LEU A 225 -3.42 -3.82 3.33
N SER A 226 -3.24 -2.51 3.42
CA SER A 226 -4.32 -1.53 3.52
C SER A 226 -4.15 -0.42 2.49
N LEU A 227 -5.24 0.26 2.16
CA LEU A 227 -5.18 1.49 1.36
C LEU A 227 -5.10 2.70 2.29
N PHE A 228 -5.95 2.72 3.32
CA PHE A 228 -6.10 3.84 4.25
C PHE A 228 -5.91 3.36 5.69
N SER A 229 -5.14 4.09 6.48
CA SER A 229 -5.02 3.84 7.91
C SER A 229 -5.26 5.10 8.71
N THR A 230 -5.87 4.99 9.88
CA THR A 230 -5.80 6.04 10.89
C THR A 230 -4.57 5.83 11.77
N PRO A 231 -4.03 6.88 12.42
CA PRO A 231 -2.97 6.72 13.40
C PRO A 231 -3.38 5.77 14.53
N HIS A 232 -4.59 5.95 15.06
CA HIS A 232 -5.13 5.11 16.13
C HIS A 232 -5.19 3.63 15.74
N GLY A 233 -5.72 3.32 14.55
CA GLY A 233 -5.84 1.95 14.07
C GLY A 233 -4.48 1.26 13.89
N ALA A 234 -3.48 1.97 13.35
CA ALA A 234 -2.13 1.42 13.19
C ALA A 234 -1.46 1.17 14.54
N ILE A 235 -1.53 2.15 15.46
CA ILE A 235 -0.95 2.05 16.80
C ILE A 235 -1.56 0.88 17.56
N SER A 236 -2.89 0.73 17.56
CA SER A 236 -3.56 -0.37 18.27
C SER A 236 -3.15 -1.75 17.74
N ILE A 237 -2.95 -1.89 16.43
CA ILE A 237 -2.49 -3.16 15.84
C ILE A 237 -1.03 -3.46 16.26
N ILE A 238 -0.14 -2.47 16.17
CA ILE A 238 1.29 -2.65 16.47
C ILE A 238 1.52 -2.89 17.97
N GLN A 239 0.74 -2.24 18.84
CA GLN A 239 0.81 -2.47 20.28
C GLN A 239 0.42 -3.90 20.66
N GLU A 240 -0.61 -4.46 20.01
CA GLU A 240 -1.02 -5.85 20.24
C GLU A 240 -0.04 -6.85 19.58
N PHE A 241 0.48 -6.51 18.40
CA PHE A 241 1.36 -7.39 17.60
C PHE A 241 2.62 -6.64 17.13
N PRO A 242 3.67 -6.56 17.96
CA PRO A 242 4.85 -5.75 17.66
C PRO A 242 5.70 -6.28 16.49
N ASP A 243 5.54 -7.56 16.13
CA ASP A 243 6.31 -8.18 15.03
C ASP A 243 5.60 -8.12 13.67
N ILE A 244 4.39 -7.54 13.59
CA ILE A 244 3.63 -7.47 12.35
C ILE A 244 4.14 -6.33 11.45
N THR A 245 3.92 -6.45 10.14
CA THR A 245 4.16 -5.33 9.20
C THR A 245 2.83 -4.78 8.70
N ILE A 246 2.67 -3.45 8.72
CA ILE A 246 1.53 -2.76 8.11
C ILE A 246 2.03 -2.01 6.89
N LEU A 247 1.47 -2.29 5.71
CA LEU A 247 1.73 -1.56 4.49
C LEU A 247 0.46 -0.80 4.07
N THR A 248 0.56 0.53 3.96
CA THR A 248 -0.57 1.41 3.60
C THR A 248 -0.14 2.55 2.67
N THR A 249 -1.10 3.15 1.95
CA THR A 249 -0.82 4.29 1.07
C THR A 249 -0.81 5.62 1.80
N GLU A 250 -1.56 5.71 2.89
CA GLU A 250 -1.62 6.90 3.72
C GLU A 250 -1.98 6.57 5.17
N VAL A 251 -1.59 7.50 6.05
CA VAL A 251 -2.09 7.62 7.42
C VAL A 251 -2.82 8.95 7.53
N HIS A 252 -4.12 8.90 7.82
CA HIS A 252 -4.97 10.08 7.90
C HIS A 252 -5.98 9.93 9.05
N PRO A 253 -6.27 11.00 9.82
CA PRO A 253 -7.21 10.93 10.95
C PRO A 253 -8.61 10.41 10.59
N VAL A 254 -9.03 10.70 9.35
CA VAL A 254 -10.33 10.28 8.80
C VAL A 254 -10.14 9.30 7.64
N ALA A 255 -10.63 8.09 7.82
CA ALA A 255 -10.63 7.04 6.79
C ALA A 255 -11.96 7.00 6.01
N PRO A 256 -11.95 6.63 4.71
CA PRO A 256 -13.17 6.51 3.91
C PRO A 256 -13.95 5.24 4.28
N THR A 257 -14.76 5.32 5.34
CA THR A 257 -15.54 4.18 5.88
C THR A 257 -16.57 3.61 4.90
N HIS A 258 -17.02 4.39 3.93
CA HIS A 258 -17.96 3.98 2.88
C HIS A 258 -17.33 3.12 1.77
N PHE A 259 -16.02 2.84 1.84
CA PHE A 259 -15.28 2.14 0.77
C PHE A 259 -15.97 0.85 0.33
N GLY A 260 -16.32 -0.03 1.28
CA GLY A 260 -16.95 -1.31 0.96
C GLY A 260 -18.31 -1.15 0.28
N GLN A 261 -19.14 -0.21 0.76
CA GLN A 261 -20.47 0.04 0.19
C GLN A 261 -20.37 0.54 -1.24
N LYS A 262 -19.54 1.56 -1.49
CA LYS A 262 -19.38 2.17 -2.82
C LYS A 262 -18.71 1.21 -3.82
N TYR A 263 -17.70 0.45 -3.38
CA TYR A 263 -17.02 -0.54 -4.22
C TYR A 263 -17.99 -1.63 -4.71
N PHE A 264 -18.75 -2.23 -3.79
CA PHE A 264 -19.69 -3.30 -4.12
C PHE A 264 -21.05 -2.81 -4.62
N GLY A 265 -21.35 -1.52 -4.54
CA GLY A 265 -22.64 -0.95 -4.95
C GLY A 265 -23.78 -1.35 -4.01
N THR A 266 -23.52 -1.29 -2.71
CA THR A 266 -24.49 -1.56 -1.64
C THR A 266 -24.74 -0.35 -0.76
N ASP A 267 -24.51 0.85 -1.30
CA ASP A 267 -24.82 2.15 -0.71
C ASP A 267 -26.31 2.51 -0.81
#